data_AF-A0AAN7ZQ73-F1
#
_entry.id   AF-A0AAN7ZQ73-F1
#
_cell.length_a   1.000
_cell.length_b   1.000
_cell.length_c   1.000
_cell.angle_alpha   90.00
_cell.angle_beta   90.00
_cell.angle_gamma   90.00
#
_symmetry.space_group_name_H-M   'P 1'
#
loop_
_entity.id
_entity.type
_entity.pdbx_description
1 polymer ?
#
loop_
_entity_poly.entity_id
_entity_poly.type
_entity_poly.pdbx_seq_one_letter_code
_entity_poly.pdbx_strand_id
1 'polypeptide(L)'
;MPEHTPAPTPHRAVYGFALYLSFKLFLVLYLIWAILPESWFEYLNITCLPQRYWAVAIPITIITSLLIFGFIIYPSINLCMTPDFNDINTITDETTLQRKFSRQLYTIIKNCSDNCNCIDTTKCEKQQYLKEFVNFRQKRIPSAEDLDISEVSKILYSKNKRE
;
A
#
# COMPACT_ATOMS: atom_id res chain seq x y z
N MET A 1 12.77 3.41 -12.80
CA MET A 1 12.54 4.08 -11.50
C MET A 1 11.87 3.12 -10.53
N PRO A 2 12.63 2.37 -9.71
CA PRO A 2 12.11 1.45 -8.70
C PRO A 2 11.73 2.12 -7.37
N GLU A 3 11.99 3.43 -7.22
CA GLU A 3 11.78 4.20 -5.98
C GLU A 3 10.34 4.14 -5.43
N HIS A 4 9.34 4.06 -6.33
CA HIS A 4 7.91 4.00 -5.96
C HIS A 4 7.36 2.58 -5.83
N THR A 5 8.17 1.55 -6.06
CA THR A 5 7.70 0.17 -5.91
C THR A 5 7.59 -0.16 -4.42
N PRO A 6 6.49 -0.75 -3.93
CA PRO A 6 6.35 -1.18 -2.53
C PRO A 6 7.26 -2.35 -2.16
N ALA A 7 8.11 -2.82 -3.08
CA ALA A 7 9.04 -3.92 -2.87
C ALA A 7 10.04 -3.60 -1.74
N PRO A 8 10.42 -4.60 -0.93
CA PRO A 8 11.42 -4.44 0.11
C PRO A 8 12.77 -4.14 -0.52
N THR A 9 13.22 -2.89 -0.41
CA THR A 9 14.56 -2.48 -0.84
C THR A 9 15.49 -2.38 0.36
N PRO A 10 16.78 -2.73 0.22
CA PRO A 10 17.74 -2.67 1.32
C PRO A 10 17.85 -1.25 1.90
N HIS A 11 17.72 -0.23 1.06
CA HIS A 11 17.73 1.18 1.46
C HIS A 11 16.61 1.53 2.45
N ARG A 12 15.39 1.02 2.25
CA ARG A 12 14.26 1.23 3.19
C ARG A 12 14.48 0.56 4.54
N ALA A 13 15.15 -0.60 4.56
CA ALA A 13 15.47 -1.31 5.80
C ALA A 13 16.47 -0.54 6.67
N VAL A 14 17.45 0.14 6.06
CA VAL A 14 18.44 0.95 6.78
C VAL A 14 17.79 2.10 7.54
N TYR A 15 16.81 2.79 6.93
CA TYR A 15 16.08 3.85 7.62
C TYR A 15 15.31 3.35 8.84
N GLY A 16 14.59 2.23 8.72
CA GLY A 16 13.88 1.62 9.83
C GLY A 16 14.83 1.21 10.96
N PHE A 17 15.99 0.66 10.62
CA PHE A 17 17.02 0.28 11.58
C PHE A 17 17.62 1.50 12.32
N ALA A 18 17.94 2.57 11.60
CA ALA A 18 18.45 3.80 12.20
C ALA A 18 17.42 4.41 13.17
N LEU A 19 16.15 4.48 12.75
CA LEU A 19 15.06 4.99 13.57
C LEU A 19 14.83 4.13 14.82
N TYR A 20 14.93 2.80 14.70
CA TYR A 20 14.86 1.88 15.83
C TYR A 20 15.96 2.13 16.86
N LEU A 21 17.22 2.26 16.42
CA LEU A 21 18.33 2.55 17.32
C LEU A 21 18.17 3.92 18.00
N SER A 22 17.81 4.95 17.24
CA SER A 22 17.55 6.28 17.79
C SER A 22 16.44 6.25 18.83
N PHE A 23 15.31 5.61 18.54
CA PHE A 23 14.18 5.53 19.46
C PHE A 23 14.54 4.76 20.74
N LYS A 24 15.30 3.66 20.62
CA LYS A 24 15.81 2.90 21.77
C LYS A 24 16.71 3.77 22.66
N LEU A 25 17.63 4.53 22.06
CA LEU A 25 18.53 5.41 22.79
C LEU A 25 17.75 6.51 23.52
N PHE A 26 16.85 7.21 22.82
CA PHE A 26 16.02 8.25 23.44
C PHE A 26 15.13 7.70 24.55
N LEU A 27 14.57 6.50 24.40
CA LEU A 27 13.76 5.86 25.43
C LEU A 27 14.59 5.54 26.68
N VAL A 28 15.82 5.03 26.53
CA VAL A 28 16.71 4.78 27.68
C VAL A 28 17.05 6.07 28.40
N LEU A 29 17.45 7.12 27.67
CA LEU A 29 17.73 8.43 28.27
C LEU A 29 16.51 9.01 28.98
N TYR A 30 15.33 8.86 28.37
CA TYR A 30 14.06 9.29 28.94
C TYR A 30 13.70 8.55 30.22
N LEU A 31 13.92 7.23 30.28
CA LEU A 31 13.68 6.44 31.50
C LEU A 31 14.67 6.79 32.61
N ILE A 32 15.96 6.97 32.28
CA ILE A 32 16.97 7.43 33.24
C ILE A 32 16.52 8.76 33.82
N TRP A 33 16.11 9.70 32.96
CA TRP A 33 15.55 10.95 33.42
C TRP A 33 14.32 10.71 34.30
N ALA A 34 13.28 10.03 33.83
CA ALA A 34 12.00 9.89 34.54
C ALA A 34 12.07 9.16 35.89
N ILE A 35 12.99 8.19 36.05
CA ILE A 35 13.04 7.31 37.23
C ILE A 35 14.06 7.81 38.27
N LEU A 36 15.20 8.38 37.86
CA LEU A 36 16.23 8.78 38.82
C LEU A 36 15.75 9.98 39.66
N PRO A 37 15.98 9.97 40.99
CA PRO A 37 15.64 11.09 41.85
C PRO A 37 16.54 12.31 41.59
N GLU A 38 16.03 13.50 41.91
CA GLU A 38 16.69 14.79 41.61
C GLU A 38 18.07 14.94 42.26
N SER A 39 18.30 14.32 43.42
CA SER A 39 19.60 14.31 44.11
C SER A 39 20.75 13.76 43.26
N TRP A 40 20.49 12.81 42.37
CA TRP A 40 21.52 12.29 41.46
C TRP A 40 21.87 13.30 40.36
N PHE A 41 20.88 14.08 39.90
CA PHE A 41 21.10 15.13 38.90
C PHE A 41 21.80 16.34 39.51
N GLU A 42 21.51 16.67 40.77
CA GLU A 42 22.23 17.71 41.52
C GLU A 42 23.70 17.37 41.72
N TYR A 43 24.03 16.10 42.00
CA TYR A 43 25.43 15.65 42.06
C TYR A 43 26.17 15.79 40.72
N LEU A 44 25.44 15.68 39.61
CA LEU A 44 25.94 15.90 38.25
C LEU A 44 25.92 17.39 37.83
N ASN A 45 25.57 18.32 38.74
CA ASN A 45 25.37 19.75 38.49
C ASN A 45 24.33 20.08 37.41
N ILE A 46 23.31 19.24 37.23
CA ILE A 46 22.20 19.46 36.30
C ILE A 46 20.99 20.02 37.07
N THR A 47 20.94 21.33 37.26
CA THR A 47 19.94 21.99 38.12
C THR A 47 18.69 22.49 37.39
N CYS A 48 18.70 22.59 36.06
CA CYS A 48 17.60 23.16 35.26
C CYS A 48 16.82 22.09 34.46
N LEU A 49 16.30 21.05 35.11
CA LEU A 49 15.44 20.05 34.47
C LEU A 49 13.95 20.45 34.55
N PRO A 50 13.13 20.11 33.54
CA PRO A 50 11.69 20.35 33.58
C PRO A 50 11.02 19.51 34.66
N GLN A 51 9.89 19.98 35.18
CA GLN A 51 9.10 19.30 36.22
C GLN A 51 8.77 17.85 35.83
N ARG A 52 8.85 16.91 36.79
CA ARG A 52 8.58 15.48 36.59
C ARG A 52 7.21 15.15 36.00
N TYR A 53 6.22 16.03 36.15
CA TYR A 53 4.90 15.91 35.51
C TYR A 53 5.00 15.72 33.99
N TRP A 54 6.00 16.32 33.34
CA TRP A 54 6.23 16.17 31.90
C TRP A 54 6.58 14.73 31.50
N ALA A 55 7.10 13.90 32.42
CA ALA A 55 7.30 12.48 32.18
C ALA A 55 5.98 11.71 31.98
N VAL A 56 4.84 12.25 32.41
CA VAL A 56 3.53 11.63 32.17
C VAL A 56 2.77 12.37 31.07
N ALA A 57 2.90 13.69 31.00
CA ALA A 57 2.23 14.49 29.98
C ALA A 57 2.70 14.17 28.54
N ILE A 58 4.01 13.99 28.32
CA ILE A 58 4.57 13.67 27.00
C ILE A 58 3.99 12.39 26.39
N PRO A 59 4.01 11.22 27.07
CA PRO A 59 3.48 9.99 26.47
C PRO A 59 1.97 10.09 26.21
N ILE A 60 1.20 10.70 27.11
CA ILE A 60 -0.26 10.87 26.94
C ILE A 60 -0.56 11.75 25.74
N THR A 61 0.15 12.88 25.58
CA THR A 61 -0.04 13.79 24.44
C THR A 61 0.34 13.15 23.11
N ILE A 62 1.42 12.37 23.07
CA ILE A 62 1.83 11.62 21.86
C ILE A 62 0.75 10.60 21.47
N ILE A 63 0.29 9.77 22.41
CA ILE A 63 -0.74 8.76 22.14
C ILE A 63 -2.04 9.42 21.68
N THR A 64 -2.48 10.47 22.38
CA THR A 64 -3.71 11.19 22.02
C THR A 64 -3.62 11.81 20.63
N SER A 65 -2.49 12.45 20.30
CA SER A 65 -2.24 13.02 18.98
C SER A 65 -2.25 11.95 17.88
N LEU A 66 -1.58 10.82 18.10
CA LEU A 66 -1.56 9.70 17.14
C LEU A 66 -2.95 9.10 16.92
N LEU A 67 -3.76 8.94 17.97
CA LEU A 67 -5.12 8.45 17.85
C LEU A 67 -6.01 9.42 17.06
N ILE A 68 -5.96 10.72 17.38
CA ILE A 68 -6.71 11.74 16.64
C ILE A 68 -6.28 11.76 15.17
N PHE A 69 -4.97 11.72 14.91
CA PHE A 69 -4.46 11.73 13.55
C PHE A 69 -4.88 10.48 12.76
N GLY A 70 -4.74 9.29 13.36
CA GLY A 70 -5.02 8.02 12.69
C GLY A 70 -6.51 7.72 12.49
N PHE A 71 -7.36 8.07 13.45
CA PHE A 71 -8.79 7.73 13.39
C PHE A 71 -9.68 8.86 12.87
N ILE A 72 -9.30 10.12 13.08
CA ILE A 72 -10.13 11.26 12.70
C ILE A 72 -9.55 11.92 11.47
N ILE A 73 -8.33 12.46 11.58
CA ILE A 73 -7.77 13.33 10.53
C ILE A 73 -7.51 12.55 9.24
N TYR A 74 -6.82 11.42 9.32
CA TYR A 74 -6.42 10.65 8.14
C TYR A 74 -7.62 10.13 7.34
N PRO A 75 -8.65 9.49 7.96
CA PRO A 75 -9.85 9.09 7.23
C PRO A 75 -10.64 10.27 6.69
N SER A 76 -10.71 11.39 7.43
CA SER A 76 -11.39 12.60 6.96
C SER A 76 -10.75 13.16 5.71
N ILE A 77 -9.41 13.23 5.66
CA ILE A 77 -8.69 13.69 4.46
C ILE A 77 -8.93 12.72 3.30
N ASN A 78 -8.87 11.41 3.53
CA ASN A 78 -9.13 10.42 2.50
C ASN A 78 -10.56 10.56 1.93
N LEU A 79 -11.56 10.79 2.80
CA LEU A 79 -12.95 11.02 2.40
C LEU A 79 -13.11 12.33 1.62
N CYS A 80 -12.40 13.40 1.99
CA CYS A 80 -12.39 14.65 1.24
C CYS A 80 -11.73 14.51 -0.13
N MET A 81 -10.80 13.57 -0.30
CA MET A 81 -10.13 13.30 -1.58
C MET A 81 -10.93 12.34 -2.48
N THR A 82 -11.90 11.61 -1.93
CA THR A 82 -12.81 10.77 -2.73
C THR A 82 -13.92 11.61 -3.38
N PRO A 83 -14.41 11.24 -4.57
CA PRO A 83 -15.55 11.89 -5.21
C PRO A 83 -16.82 11.78 -4.34
N ASP A 84 -17.77 12.70 -4.55
CA ASP A 84 -19.04 12.73 -3.82
C ASP A 84 -19.76 11.37 -3.92
N PHE A 85 -20.46 10.99 -2.85
CA PHE A 85 -21.27 9.78 -2.77
C PHE A 85 -22.34 9.73 -3.85
N ASN A 86 -22.81 10.89 -4.32
CA ASN A 86 -23.80 10.99 -5.39
C ASN A 86 -23.20 11.02 -6.80
N ASP A 87 -21.87 10.98 -6.96
CA ASP A 87 -21.26 10.92 -8.29
C ASP A 87 -21.47 9.52 -8.90
N ILE A 88 -21.93 9.49 -10.14
CA ILE A 88 -22.11 8.27 -10.93
C ILE A 88 -20.79 7.51 -11.13
N ASN A 89 -19.65 8.18 -10.98
CA ASN A 89 -18.33 7.54 -11.01
C ASN A 89 -18.02 6.70 -9.77
N THR A 90 -18.72 6.94 -8.66
CA THR A 90 -18.58 6.20 -7.39
C THR A 90 -19.40 4.90 -7.40
N ILE A 91 -20.39 4.78 -8.30
CA ILE A 91 -21.22 3.58 -8.47
C ILE A 91 -20.46 2.57 -9.35
N THR A 92 -19.88 1.54 -8.72
CA THR A 92 -19.21 0.43 -9.42
C THR A 92 -19.97 -0.88 -9.23
N ASP A 93 -20.47 -1.44 -10.33
CA ASP A 93 -20.94 -2.82 -10.47
C ASP A 93 -19.90 -3.64 -11.27
N GLU A 94 -19.79 -4.95 -11.05
CA GLU A 94 -18.86 -5.85 -11.77
C GLU A 94 -18.99 -5.69 -13.30
N THR A 95 -20.22 -5.51 -13.77
CA THR A 95 -20.51 -5.31 -15.19
C THR A 95 -20.02 -3.94 -15.70
N THR A 96 -20.01 -2.90 -14.85
CA THR A 96 -19.64 -1.53 -15.24
C THR A 96 -18.14 -1.32 -15.37
N LEU A 97 -17.32 -2.00 -14.56
CA LEU A 97 -15.85 -1.97 -14.68
C LEU A 97 -15.40 -2.65 -15.98
N GLN A 98 -15.98 -3.81 -16.31
CA GLN A 98 -15.76 -4.49 -17.59
C GLN A 98 -16.22 -3.62 -18.77
N ARG A 99 -17.29 -2.83 -18.61
CA ARG A 99 -17.83 -1.95 -19.65
C ARG A 99 -16.96 -0.72 -19.94
N LYS A 100 -16.37 -0.06 -18.94
CA LYS A 100 -15.47 1.10 -19.17
C LYS A 100 -14.22 0.68 -19.98
N PHE A 101 -13.61 -0.44 -19.61
CA PHE A 101 -12.45 -1.02 -20.29
C PHE A 101 -12.79 -1.51 -21.71
N SER A 102 -13.90 -2.25 -21.86
CA SER A 102 -14.37 -2.74 -23.17
C SER A 102 -14.81 -1.60 -24.09
N ARG A 103 -15.39 -0.52 -23.58
CA ARG A 103 -15.73 0.67 -24.37
C ARG A 103 -14.49 1.38 -24.87
N GLN A 104 -13.49 1.64 -24.02
CA GLN A 104 -12.21 2.22 -24.45
C GLN A 104 -11.53 1.35 -25.53
N LEU A 105 -11.54 0.03 -25.35
CA LEU A 105 -11.03 -0.90 -26.36
C LEU A 105 -11.80 -0.80 -27.68
N TYR A 106 -13.13 -0.77 -27.63
CA TYR A 106 -13.97 -0.66 -28.82
C TYR A 106 -13.76 0.66 -29.56
N THR A 107 -13.58 1.80 -28.88
CA THR A 107 -13.27 3.07 -29.58
C THR A 107 -11.89 3.05 -30.23
N ILE A 108 -10.89 2.46 -29.57
CA ILE A 108 -9.54 2.30 -30.14
C ILE A 108 -9.59 1.40 -31.38
N ILE A 109 -10.34 0.28 -31.32
CA ILE A 109 -10.49 -0.65 -32.45
C ILE A 109 -11.30 -0.01 -33.58
N LYS A 110 -12.40 0.69 -33.28
CA LYS A 110 -13.27 1.33 -34.28
C LYS A 110 -12.60 2.50 -35.00
N ASN A 111 -11.75 3.26 -34.32
CA ASN A 111 -10.94 4.32 -34.94
C ASN A 111 -9.73 3.77 -35.71
N CYS A 112 -9.42 2.48 -35.54
CA CYS A 112 -8.45 1.78 -36.36
C CYS A 112 -9.14 1.35 -37.67
N SER A 113 -9.13 2.22 -38.67
CA SER A 113 -9.59 1.90 -40.03
C SER A 113 -9.00 0.56 -40.47
N ASP A 114 -9.84 -0.36 -40.92
CA ASP A 114 -9.46 -1.74 -41.29
C ASP A 114 -8.58 -1.83 -42.55
N ASN A 115 -8.18 -0.70 -43.14
CA ASN A 115 -7.33 -0.67 -44.32
C ASN A 115 -5.93 -0.14 -43.99
N CYS A 116 -5.17 -0.88 -43.19
CA CYS A 116 -3.71 -0.71 -43.15
C CYS A 116 -3.07 -1.82 -44.00
N ASN A 117 -2.78 -1.52 -45.26
CA ASN A 117 -1.97 -2.40 -46.09
C ASN A 117 -0.48 -2.20 -45.69
N CYS A 118 -0.06 -2.87 -44.61
CA CYS A 118 1.32 -2.81 -44.12
C CYS A 118 2.22 -3.62 -45.08
N ILE A 119 3.07 -2.93 -45.84
CA ILE A 119 4.07 -3.55 -46.74
C ILE A 119 5.16 -4.31 -45.96
N ASP A 120 5.48 -3.86 -44.74
CA ASP A 120 6.48 -4.47 -43.86
C ASP A 120 5.86 -4.78 -42.49
N THR A 121 5.77 -6.07 -42.18
CA THR A 121 5.07 -6.62 -41.01
C THR A 121 5.80 -6.34 -39.69
N THR A 122 7.07 -5.91 -39.73
CA THR A 122 7.89 -5.67 -38.53
C THR A 122 7.74 -4.26 -37.94
N LYS A 123 7.19 -3.30 -38.69
CA LYS A 123 6.98 -1.90 -38.26
C LYS A 123 5.51 -1.54 -37.99
N CYS A 124 4.61 -2.51 -38.12
CA CYS A 124 3.18 -2.28 -38.00
C CYS A 124 2.82 -2.27 -36.48
N GLU A 125 2.84 -1.07 -35.86
CA GLU A 125 2.63 -0.87 -34.42
C GLU A 125 1.30 -1.43 -33.88
N LYS A 126 0.30 -1.66 -34.75
CA LYS A 126 -1.04 -2.18 -34.39
C LYS A 126 -1.01 -3.54 -33.67
N GLN A 127 -0.05 -4.42 -33.97
CA GLN A 127 0.05 -5.74 -33.31
C GLN A 127 0.73 -5.69 -31.94
N GLN A 128 1.58 -4.69 -31.70
CA GLN A 128 2.40 -4.61 -30.50
C GLN A 128 1.55 -4.16 -29.29
N TYR A 129 0.67 -3.18 -29.48
CA TYR A 129 -0.29 -2.73 -28.47
C TYR A 129 -1.26 -3.84 -28.03
N LEU A 130 -1.73 -4.69 -28.96
CA LEU A 130 -2.62 -5.81 -28.64
C LEU A 130 -1.91 -6.91 -27.82
N LYS A 131 -0.65 -7.23 -28.14
CA LYS A 131 0.15 -8.22 -27.39
C LYS A 131 0.46 -7.77 -25.96
N GLU A 132 0.83 -6.50 -25.79
CA GLU A 132 1.13 -5.93 -24.47
C GLU A 132 -0.12 -5.89 -23.57
N PHE A 133 -1.28 -5.63 -24.17
CA PHE A 133 -2.57 -5.63 -23.48
C PHE A 133 -3.06 -7.02 -23.04
N VAL A 134 -2.90 -8.06 -23.87
CA VAL A 134 -3.20 -9.45 -23.47
C VAL A 134 -2.29 -9.88 -22.32
N ASN A 135 -1.00 -9.48 -22.35
CA ASN A 135 -0.07 -9.72 -21.26
C ASN A 135 -0.50 -9.02 -19.95
N PHE A 136 -1.03 -7.79 -20.02
CA PHE A 136 -1.55 -7.09 -18.84
C PHE A 136 -2.78 -7.80 -18.25
N ARG A 137 -3.63 -8.41 -19.09
CA ARG A 137 -4.75 -9.23 -18.62
C ARG A 137 -4.27 -10.50 -17.89
N GLN A 138 -3.23 -11.14 -18.42
CA GLN A 138 -2.62 -12.35 -17.84
C GLN A 138 -1.87 -12.08 -16.53
N LYS A 139 -1.36 -10.86 -16.35
CA LYS A 139 -0.55 -10.43 -15.19
C LYS A 139 -1.37 -9.81 -14.06
N ARG A 140 -2.69 -9.63 -14.25
CA ARG A 140 -3.58 -9.33 -13.13
C ARG A 140 -3.69 -10.58 -12.27
N ILE A 141 -3.45 -10.40 -10.97
CA ILE A 141 -3.84 -11.38 -9.98
C ILE A 141 -5.36 -11.52 -10.15
N PRO A 142 -5.89 -12.71 -10.47
CA PRO A 142 -7.33 -12.90 -10.57
C PRO A 142 -7.98 -12.50 -9.24
N SER A 143 -9.22 -12.03 -9.29
CA SER A 143 -9.99 -11.84 -8.06
C SER A 143 -9.89 -13.13 -7.26
N ALA A 144 -9.68 -13.03 -5.95
CA ALA A 144 -9.66 -14.20 -5.07
C ALA A 144 -11.05 -14.82 -5.10
N GLU A 145 -11.22 -15.78 -5.99
CA GLU A 145 -12.40 -16.60 -6.12
C GLU A 145 -12.06 -17.93 -5.46
N ASP A 146 -12.94 -18.39 -4.58
CA ASP A 146 -12.72 -19.67 -3.91
C ASP A 146 -12.67 -20.76 -4.99
N LEU A 147 -11.54 -21.48 -5.04
CA LEU A 147 -11.47 -22.66 -5.91
C LEU A 147 -12.53 -23.65 -5.45
N ASP A 148 -13.26 -24.23 -6.41
CA ASP A 148 -14.21 -25.29 -6.10
C ASP A 148 -13.45 -26.46 -5.43
N ILE A 149 -13.74 -26.64 -4.14
CA ILE A 149 -13.10 -27.65 -3.29
C ILE A 149 -13.33 -29.05 -3.87
N SER A 150 -14.42 -29.26 -4.63
CA SER A 150 -14.73 -30.51 -5.34
C SER A 150 -13.67 -30.81 -6.40
N GLU A 151 -13.31 -29.81 -7.21
CA GLU A 151 -12.30 -29.96 -8.28
C GLU A 151 -10.89 -30.15 -7.69
N VAL A 152 -10.57 -29.40 -6.63
CA VAL A 152 -9.31 -29.55 -5.89
C VAL A 152 -9.21 -30.96 -5.28
N SER A 153 -10.27 -31.45 -4.64
CA SER A 153 -10.30 -32.80 -4.07
C SER A 153 -10.14 -33.88 -5.15
N LYS A 154 -10.78 -33.71 -6.32
CA LYS A 154 -10.69 -34.64 -7.43
C LYS A 154 -9.26 -34.71 -7.97
N ILE A 155 -8.56 -33.58 -8.08
CA ILE A 155 -7.17 -33.54 -8.55
C ILE A 155 -6.23 -34.18 -7.53
N LEU A 156 -6.39 -33.87 -6.24
CA LEU A 156 -5.53 -34.40 -5.17
C LEU A 156 -5.74 -35.90 -4.94
N TYR A 157 -6.99 -36.36 -4.94
CA TYR A 157 -7.32 -37.74 -4.56
C TYR A 157 -7.57 -38.69 -5.74
N SER A 158 -7.84 -38.21 -6.97
CA SER A 158 -8.00 -39.13 -8.12
C SER A 158 -6.68 -39.58 -8.74
N LYS A 159 -5.58 -38.85 -8.53
CA LYS A 159 -4.26 -39.23 -9.05
C LYS A 159 -3.66 -40.45 -8.32
N ASN A 160 -4.16 -40.78 -7.14
CA ASN A 160 -3.69 -41.89 -6.32
C ASN A 160 -4.45 -43.22 -6.57
N LYS A 161 -5.21 -43.30 -7.67
CA LYS A 161 -6.01 -44.49 -8.04
C LYS A 161 -5.58 -45.07 -9.40
N ARG A 162 -4.27 -45.12 -9.62
CA ARG A 162 -3.60 -45.88 -10.70
C ARG A 162 -2.49 -46.73 -10.10
N GLU A 163 -2.90 -47.72 -9.32
CA GLU A 163 -2.22 -49.01 -9.13
C GLU A 163 -3.26 -50.11 -9.33
#